data_AF-X0Z8W7-F1
#
_entry.id   AF-X0Z8W7-F1
#
_cell.length_a   1.000
_cell.length_b   1.000
_cell.length_c   1.000
_cell.angle_alpha   90.00
_cell.angle_beta   90.00
_cell.angle_gamma   90.00
#
_symmetry.space_group_name_H-M   'P 1'
#
loop_
_entity.id
_entity.type
_entity.pdbx_description
1 polymer ?
#
loop_
_entity_poly.entity_id
_entity_poly.type
_entity_poly.pdbx_seq_one_letter_code
_entity_poly.pdbx_strand_id
1 'polypeptide(L)'
;MIAELRREFDTTILYISHNLGVIAHVCDKVGVMYTGEIVEQASVEDIFLKPMHPYTQALMRCVPKLGESKESSYLPPIPGRVPSPTNLPPGCIFAPRCQHAHESCRQKHPELREVVPGHFICCHFAEEIAEAEWQPPEGLVPELTTGGRRENASEPILQAEHVKTYYKQRGKSLISLFGLGKKQYVKAVDDVSFAVTKGHTLGIVGESGCGKSTLAKTIVGLESPISGKLEFLGFDILA
;
A
#
# COMPACT_ATOMS: atom_id res chain seq x y z
N MET A 1 11.26 7.24 -17.39
CA MET A 1 12.25 6.13 -17.34
C MET A 1 11.77 4.84 -18.00
N ILE A 2 10.87 4.01 -17.43
CA ILE A 2 10.49 2.73 -18.10
C ILE A 2 9.74 2.95 -19.42
N ALA A 3 8.79 3.89 -19.46
CA ALA A 3 8.08 4.24 -20.68
C ALA A 3 8.99 4.83 -21.77
N GLU A 4 10.09 5.48 -21.38
CA GLU A 4 11.10 6.01 -22.31
C GLU A 4 11.94 4.86 -22.89
N LEU A 5 12.42 3.94 -22.04
CA LEU A 5 13.17 2.75 -22.48
C LEU A 5 12.38 1.90 -23.49
N ARG A 6 11.06 1.75 -23.30
CA ARG A 6 10.21 1.04 -24.27
C ARG A 6 10.25 1.68 -25.66
N ARG A 7 10.14 3.01 -25.71
CA ARG A 7 10.09 3.78 -26.97
C ARG A 7 11.45 3.89 -27.63
N GLU A 8 12.52 4.03 -26.83
CA GLU A 8 13.87 4.22 -27.33
C GLU A 8 14.44 2.93 -27.94
N PHE A 9 14.12 1.77 -27.37
CA PHE A 9 14.70 0.49 -27.78
C PHE A 9 13.74 -0.43 -28.56
N ASP A 10 12.50 0.00 -28.83
CA ASP A 10 11.45 -0.79 -29.49
C ASP A 10 11.31 -2.21 -28.88
N THR A 11 11.20 -2.26 -27.54
CA THR A 11 11.18 -3.53 -26.78
C THR A 11 9.83 -3.79 -26.13
N THR A 12 9.48 -5.07 -26.03
CA THR A 12 8.37 -5.54 -25.18
C THR A 12 8.87 -5.70 -23.75
N ILE A 13 8.17 -5.08 -22.79
CA ILE A 13 8.52 -5.14 -21.37
C ILE A 13 7.44 -5.93 -20.63
N LEU A 14 7.85 -7.02 -19.97
CA LEU A 14 7.03 -7.67 -18.94
C LEU A 14 7.33 -7.00 -17.59
N TYR A 15 6.30 -6.40 -16.99
CA TYR A 15 6.43 -5.69 -15.73
C TYR A 15 5.55 -6.34 -14.65
N ILE A 16 6.18 -6.74 -13.53
CA ILE A 16 5.50 -7.40 -12.41
C ILE A 16 5.47 -6.44 -11.22
N SER A 17 4.27 -6.08 -10.76
CA SER A 17 4.07 -5.19 -9.62
C SER A 17 2.77 -5.54 -8.88
N HIS A 18 2.74 -5.21 -7.60
CA HIS A 18 1.54 -5.27 -6.76
C HIS A 18 0.89 -3.88 -6.57
N ASN A 19 1.47 -2.83 -7.16
CA ASN A 19 0.97 -1.47 -7.07
C ASN A 19 0.19 -1.10 -8.34
N LEU A 20 -1.14 -1.08 -8.23
CA LEU A 20 -2.05 -0.74 -9.32
C LEU A 20 -1.79 0.66 -9.88
N GLY A 21 -1.45 1.65 -9.04
CA GLY A 21 -1.13 3.00 -9.51
C GLY A 21 0.08 3.03 -10.45
N VAL A 22 1.11 2.25 -10.18
CA VAL A 22 2.26 2.13 -11.10
C VAL A 22 1.88 1.40 -12.38
N ILE A 23 1.10 0.32 -12.27
CA ILE A 23 0.60 -0.43 -13.44
C ILE A 23 -0.19 0.50 -14.38
N ALA A 24 -1.07 1.34 -13.83
CA ALA A 24 -1.90 2.28 -14.59
C ALA A 24 -1.10 3.26 -15.45
N HIS A 25 0.15 3.56 -15.07
CA HIS A 25 1.00 4.52 -15.79
C HIS A 25 2.02 3.88 -16.72
N VAL A 26 2.35 2.59 -16.54
CA VAL A 26 3.48 1.93 -17.21
C VAL A 26 3.03 0.91 -18.26
N CYS A 27 1.89 0.26 -18.05
CA CYS A 27 1.47 -0.89 -18.85
C CYS A 27 0.33 -0.53 -19.83
N ASP A 28 0.32 -1.13 -21.03
CA ASP A 28 -0.81 -1.02 -21.97
C ASP A 28 -1.85 -2.14 -21.75
N LYS A 29 -1.38 -3.33 -21.33
CA LYS A 29 -2.19 -4.50 -20.99
C LYS A 29 -1.84 -4.99 -19.59
N VAL A 30 -2.82 -5.58 -18.91
CA VAL A 30 -2.67 -6.06 -17.54
C VAL A 30 -3.26 -7.46 -17.43
N GLY A 31 -2.49 -8.37 -16.82
CA GLY A 31 -2.97 -9.67 -16.35
C GLY A 31 -3.03 -9.65 -14.83
N VAL A 32 -4.22 -9.85 -14.27
CA VAL A 32 -4.46 -9.97 -12.84
C VAL A 32 -4.36 -11.43 -12.46
N MET A 33 -3.50 -11.74 -11.50
CA MET A 33 -3.28 -13.11 -11.04
C MET A 33 -3.82 -13.34 -9.65
N TYR A 34 -4.36 -14.53 -9.40
CA TYR A 34 -4.74 -15.02 -8.08
C TYR A 34 -4.25 -16.44 -7.89
N THR A 35 -3.55 -16.71 -6.78
CA THR A 35 -2.99 -18.04 -6.43
C THR A 35 -2.29 -18.79 -7.57
N GLY A 36 -1.57 -18.05 -8.42
CA GLY A 36 -0.78 -18.61 -9.53
C GLY A 36 -1.47 -18.63 -10.89
N GLU A 37 -2.75 -18.22 -10.98
CA GLU A 37 -3.51 -18.24 -12.24
C GLU A 37 -3.92 -16.84 -12.68
N ILE A 38 -3.95 -16.60 -13.99
CA ILE A 38 -4.52 -15.38 -14.57
C ILE A 38 -6.04 -15.49 -14.45
N VAL A 39 -6.64 -14.62 -13.65
CA VAL A 39 -8.08 -14.56 -13.45
C VAL A 39 -8.76 -13.52 -14.33
N GLU A 40 -8.02 -12.53 -14.77
CA GLU A 40 -8.49 -11.49 -15.67
C GLU A 40 -7.34 -10.89 -16.48
N GLN A 41 -7.55 -10.66 -17.78
CA GLN A 41 -6.57 -10.02 -18.65
C GLN A 41 -7.26 -9.11 -19.65
N ALA A 42 -6.88 -7.83 -19.68
CA ALA A 42 -7.44 -6.84 -20.59
C ALA A 42 -6.47 -5.68 -20.87
N SER A 43 -6.96 -4.66 -21.58
CA SER A 43 -6.27 -3.36 -21.61
C SER A 43 -6.17 -2.77 -20.21
N VAL A 44 -5.18 -1.91 -19.97
CA VAL A 44 -5.06 -1.19 -18.69
C VAL A 44 -6.31 -0.35 -18.41
N GLU A 45 -6.93 0.23 -19.44
CA GLU A 45 -8.14 1.01 -19.30
C GLU A 45 -9.33 0.15 -18.83
N ASP A 46 -9.55 -1.01 -19.46
CA ASP A 46 -10.66 -1.89 -19.12
C ASP A 46 -10.50 -2.49 -17.71
N ILE A 47 -9.29 -2.85 -17.28
CA ILE A 47 -9.06 -3.37 -15.92
C ILE A 47 -9.45 -2.34 -14.85
N PHE A 48 -9.18 -1.05 -15.08
CA PHE A 48 -9.42 0.00 -14.08
C PHE A 48 -10.84 0.58 -14.16
N LEU A 49 -11.45 0.63 -15.34
CA LEU A 49 -12.78 1.21 -15.53
C LEU A 49 -13.91 0.18 -15.52
N LYS A 50 -13.65 -1.05 -15.96
CA LYS A 50 -14.64 -2.12 -16.16
C LYS A 50 -14.11 -3.48 -15.72
N PRO A 51 -13.61 -3.64 -14.48
CA PRO A 51 -13.17 -4.94 -13.99
C PRO A 51 -14.34 -5.94 -13.97
N MET A 52 -14.13 -7.13 -14.51
CA MET A 52 -15.19 -8.15 -14.67
C MET A 52 -15.05 -9.33 -13.71
N HIS A 53 -13.83 -9.72 -13.31
CA HIS A 53 -13.67 -10.81 -12.35
C HIS A 53 -13.94 -10.29 -10.92
N PRO A 54 -14.72 -11.00 -10.07
CA PRO A 54 -15.01 -10.57 -8.70
C PRO A 54 -13.80 -10.22 -7.84
N TYR A 55 -12.66 -10.88 -8.08
CA TYR A 55 -11.40 -10.55 -7.42
C TYR A 55 -10.85 -9.19 -7.86
N THR A 56 -10.81 -8.91 -9.17
CA THR A 56 -10.31 -7.64 -9.70
C THR A 56 -11.20 -6.48 -9.29
N GLN A 57 -12.51 -6.69 -9.35
CA GLN A 57 -13.51 -5.77 -8.82
C GLN A 57 -13.22 -5.42 -7.35
N ALA A 58 -13.05 -6.44 -6.51
CA ALA A 58 -12.74 -6.24 -5.10
C ALA A 58 -11.37 -5.56 -4.89
N LEU A 59 -10.36 -5.83 -5.73
CA LEU A 59 -9.09 -5.10 -5.72
C LEU A 59 -9.30 -3.62 -6.00
N MET A 60 -10.08 -3.25 -7.02
CA MET A 60 -10.34 -1.85 -7.35
C MET A 60 -11.05 -1.10 -6.22
N ARG A 61 -11.95 -1.77 -5.49
CA ARG A 61 -12.60 -1.20 -4.30
C ARG A 61 -11.64 -0.99 -3.12
N CYS A 62 -10.54 -1.74 -3.06
CA CYS A 62 -9.49 -1.56 -2.05
C CYS A 62 -8.52 -0.41 -2.39
N VAL A 63 -8.60 0.17 -3.59
CA VAL A 63 -7.71 1.27 -4.01
C VAL A 63 -8.27 2.62 -3.53
N PRO A 64 -7.48 3.42 -2.78
CA PRO A 64 -7.86 4.77 -2.42
C PRO A 64 -8.10 5.64 -3.66
N LYS A 65 -9.24 6.33 -3.71
CA LYS A 65 -9.53 7.30 -4.77
C LYS A 65 -9.07 8.70 -4.35
N LEU A 66 -8.44 9.41 -5.28
CA LEU A 66 -8.02 10.79 -5.04
C LEU A 66 -9.25 11.68 -4.84
N GLY A 67 -9.21 12.51 -3.80
CA GLY A 67 -10.32 13.41 -3.44
C GLY A 67 -11.32 12.81 -2.45
N GLU A 68 -11.22 11.51 -2.15
CA GLU A 68 -12.00 10.90 -1.07
C GLU A 68 -11.23 10.95 0.26
N SER A 69 -11.92 11.35 1.32
CA SER A 69 -11.43 11.33 2.70
C SER A 69 -11.82 10.03 3.40
N LYS A 70 -11.17 9.72 4.53
CA LYS A 70 -11.60 8.61 5.40
C LYS A 70 -13.02 8.81 5.96
N GLU A 71 -13.50 10.06 6.04
CA GLU A 71 -14.87 10.35 6.45
C GLU A 71 -15.88 10.08 5.34
N SER A 72 -15.47 10.19 4.08
CA SER A 72 -16.35 10.10 2.91
C SER A 72 -16.25 8.79 2.15
N SER A 73 -15.26 7.93 2.47
CA SER A 73 -15.02 6.69 1.75
C SER A 73 -14.46 5.60 2.65
N TYR A 74 -15.07 4.42 2.52
CA TYR A 74 -14.63 3.19 3.14
C TYR A 74 -13.98 2.29 2.09
N LEU A 75 -12.82 1.72 2.42
CA LEU A 75 -12.10 0.78 1.56
C LEU A 75 -12.42 -0.65 2.02
N PRO A 76 -13.41 -1.33 1.41
CA PRO A 76 -13.82 -2.66 1.85
C PRO A 76 -12.71 -3.67 1.59
N PRO A 77 -12.22 -4.41 2.60
CA PRO A 77 -11.22 -5.45 2.39
C PRO A 77 -11.83 -6.65 1.67
N ILE A 78 -10.99 -7.40 0.96
CA ILE A 78 -11.38 -8.71 0.39
C ILE A 78 -11.42 -9.74 1.54
N PRO A 79 -12.60 -10.26 1.93
CA PRO A 79 -12.76 -11.10 3.12
C PRO A 79 -12.01 -12.44 2.99
N GLY A 80 -11.84 -13.11 4.14
CA GLY A 80 -11.19 -14.42 4.21
C GLY A 80 -9.67 -14.37 4.06
N ARG A 81 -9.06 -15.55 3.93
CA ARG A 81 -7.61 -15.72 3.76
C ARG A 81 -7.30 -16.28 2.38
N VAL A 82 -6.15 -15.90 1.83
CA VAL A 82 -5.65 -16.49 0.58
C VAL A 82 -5.45 -18.00 0.80
N PRO A 83 -6.00 -18.87 -0.06
CA PRO A 83 -5.75 -20.31 -0.01
C PRO A 83 -4.26 -20.63 -0.10
N SER A 84 -3.84 -21.73 0.54
CA SER A 84 -2.48 -22.24 0.39
C SER A 84 -2.27 -22.79 -1.02
N PRO A 85 -1.13 -22.54 -1.68
CA PRO A 85 -0.80 -23.18 -2.95
C PRO A 85 -0.78 -24.72 -2.89
N THR A 86 -0.57 -25.28 -1.70
CA THR A 86 -0.58 -26.75 -1.46
C THR A 86 -1.97 -27.33 -1.22
N ASN A 87 -2.99 -26.49 -1.08
CA ASN A 87 -4.37 -26.89 -0.77
C ASN A 87 -5.35 -25.93 -1.43
N LEU A 88 -5.36 -25.96 -2.77
CA LEU A 88 -6.30 -25.17 -3.58
C LEU A 88 -7.68 -25.83 -3.58
N PRO A 89 -8.78 -25.05 -3.65
CA PRO A 89 -10.11 -25.60 -3.77
C PRO A 89 -10.26 -26.36 -5.11
N PRO A 90 -11.18 -27.34 -5.17
CA PRO A 90 -11.35 -28.18 -6.37
C PRO A 90 -12.04 -27.45 -7.54
N GLY A 91 -12.78 -26.37 -7.26
CA GLY A 91 -13.40 -25.50 -8.25
C GLY A 91 -12.61 -24.21 -8.47
N CYS A 92 -13.30 -23.10 -8.70
CA CYS A 92 -12.70 -21.77 -8.77
C CYS A 92 -11.84 -21.47 -7.54
N ILE A 93 -10.56 -21.14 -7.78
CA ILE A 93 -9.56 -20.79 -6.77
C ILE A 93 -9.96 -19.61 -5.87
N PHE A 94 -10.83 -18.72 -6.36
CA PHE A 94 -11.33 -17.55 -5.61
C PHE A 94 -12.68 -17.80 -4.91
N ALA A 95 -13.36 -18.93 -5.16
CA ALA A 95 -14.68 -19.22 -4.59
C ALA A 95 -14.79 -19.05 -3.05
N PRO A 96 -13.78 -19.43 -2.22
CA PRO A 96 -13.86 -19.24 -0.77
C PRO A 96 -13.95 -17.78 -0.30
N ARG A 97 -13.62 -16.81 -1.16
CA ARG A 97 -13.59 -15.37 -0.85
C ARG A 97 -14.48 -14.54 -1.78
N CYS A 98 -15.06 -15.18 -2.81
CA CYS A 98 -15.93 -14.54 -3.76
C CYS A 98 -17.33 -14.37 -3.17
N GLN A 99 -17.84 -13.15 -3.15
CA GLN A 99 -19.20 -12.86 -2.67
C GLN A 99 -20.30 -13.27 -3.66
N HIS A 100 -19.91 -13.58 -4.89
CA HIS A 100 -20.77 -14.09 -5.96
C HIS A 100 -20.58 -15.60 -6.19
N ALA A 101 -20.01 -16.33 -5.21
CA ALA A 101 -19.75 -17.76 -5.36
C ALA A 101 -21.05 -18.58 -5.35
N HIS A 102 -21.30 -19.32 -6.42
CA HIS A 102 -22.35 -20.33 -6.50
C HIS A 102 -21.79 -21.74 -6.23
N GLU A 103 -22.68 -22.72 -6.12
CA GLU A 103 -22.29 -24.13 -5.94
C GLU A 103 -21.41 -24.64 -7.10
N SER A 104 -21.71 -24.24 -8.34
CA SER A 104 -20.90 -24.57 -9.52
C SER A 104 -19.46 -24.07 -9.41
N CYS A 105 -19.23 -22.90 -8.78
CA CYS A 105 -17.89 -22.37 -8.53
C CYS A 105 -17.07 -23.28 -7.61
N ARG A 106 -17.71 -24.07 -6.73
CA ARG A 106 -17.03 -24.98 -5.80
C ARG A 106 -16.70 -26.32 -6.44
N GLN A 107 -17.45 -26.71 -7.46
CA GLN A 107 -17.37 -28.03 -8.09
C GLN A 107 -16.52 -28.04 -9.37
N LYS A 108 -16.53 -26.94 -10.13
CA LYS A 108 -15.86 -26.85 -11.43
C LYS A 108 -14.94 -25.65 -11.49
N HIS A 109 -13.71 -25.87 -11.95
CA HIS A 109 -12.78 -24.79 -12.26
C HIS A 109 -13.25 -24.04 -13.53
N PRO A 110 -13.34 -22.70 -13.52
CA PRO A 110 -13.64 -21.92 -14.72
C PRO A 110 -12.46 -21.96 -15.71
N GLU A 111 -12.74 -21.76 -17.00
CA GLU A 111 -11.70 -21.58 -18.01
C GLU A 111 -11.48 -20.08 -18.24
N LEU A 112 -10.23 -19.69 -18.54
CA LEU A 112 -9.93 -18.35 -19.00
C LEU A 112 -10.46 -18.19 -20.42
N ARG A 113 -11.52 -17.40 -20.59
CA ARG A 113 -12.20 -17.21 -21.87
C ARG A 113 -12.36 -15.74 -22.20
N GLU A 114 -12.37 -15.42 -23.48
CA GLU A 114 -12.69 -14.08 -23.96
C GLU A 114 -14.19 -13.83 -23.77
N VAL A 115 -14.54 -12.86 -22.94
CA VAL A 115 -15.94 -12.52 -22.61
C VAL A 115 -16.42 -11.35 -23.47
N VAL A 116 -15.54 -10.37 -23.66
CA VAL A 116 -15.68 -9.30 -24.66
C VAL A 116 -14.35 -9.15 -25.40
N PRO A 117 -14.33 -8.56 -26.61
CA PRO A 117 -13.11 -8.47 -27.43
C PRO A 117 -11.92 -7.89 -26.66
N GLY A 118 -10.85 -8.68 -26.55
CA GLY A 118 -9.61 -8.32 -25.85
C GLY A 118 -9.63 -8.47 -24.33
N HIS A 119 -10.74 -8.96 -23.74
CA HIS A 119 -10.92 -9.11 -22.29
C HIS A 119 -11.21 -10.56 -21.92
N PHE A 120 -10.23 -11.18 -21.28
CA PHE A 120 -10.25 -12.60 -20.91
C PHE A 120 -10.49 -12.73 -19.41
N ILE A 121 -11.46 -13.56 -19.02
CA ILE A 121 -11.84 -13.75 -17.61
C ILE A 121 -11.95 -15.24 -17.28
N CYS A 122 -11.40 -15.62 -16.12
CA CYS A 122 -11.50 -16.96 -15.56
C CYS A 122 -12.65 -17.02 -14.53
N CYS A 123 -13.88 -16.87 -15.00
CA CYS A 123 -15.09 -16.90 -14.16
C CYS A 123 -16.28 -17.52 -14.91
N HIS A 124 -17.11 -18.26 -14.17
CA HIS A 124 -18.34 -18.84 -14.73
C HIS A 124 -19.39 -17.77 -15.04
N PHE A 125 -19.42 -16.67 -14.28
CA PHE A 125 -20.53 -15.72 -14.23
C PHE A 125 -20.09 -14.27 -14.51
N ALA A 126 -18.98 -14.07 -15.23
CA ALA A 126 -18.40 -12.73 -15.45
C ALA A 126 -19.40 -11.73 -16.06
N GLU A 127 -20.28 -12.20 -16.94
CA GLU A 127 -21.32 -11.41 -17.63
C GLU A 127 -22.52 -11.08 -16.75
N GLU A 128 -22.73 -11.86 -15.70
CA GLU A 128 -23.89 -11.74 -14.80
C GLU A 128 -23.56 -10.86 -13.58
N ILE A 129 -22.28 -10.66 -13.27
CA ILE A 129 -21.83 -9.90 -12.10
C ILE A 129 -21.69 -8.42 -12.46
N ALA A 130 -22.67 -7.62 -12.04
CA ALA A 130 -22.64 -6.17 -12.21
C ALA A 130 -21.87 -5.49 -11.07
N GLU A 131 -20.72 -4.87 -11.39
CA GLU A 131 -19.90 -4.14 -10.41
C GLU A 131 -20.67 -3.03 -9.68
N ALA A 132 -21.52 -2.32 -10.42
CA ALA A 132 -22.31 -1.20 -9.89
C ALA A 132 -23.39 -1.63 -8.89
N GLU A 133 -23.78 -2.90 -8.88
CA GLU A 133 -24.81 -3.44 -7.98
C GLU A 133 -24.22 -4.03 -6.70
N TRP A 134 -22.89 -4.05 -6.58
CA TRP A 134 -22.23 -4.61 -5.41
C TRP A 134 -22.56 -3.83 -4.15
N GLN A 135 -22.93 -4.56 -3.09
CA GLN A 135 -23.13 -4.02 -1.75
C GLN A 135 -22.18 -4.69 -0.76
N PRO A 136 -21.60 -3.92 0.18
CA PRO A 136 -20.75 -4.51 1.20
C PRO A 136 -21.58 -5.45 2.11
N PRO A 137 -21.03 -6.61 2.50
CA PRO A 137 -21.69 -7.50 3.45
C PRO A 137 -22.02 -6.78 4.77
N GLU A 138 -23.10 -7.19 5.43
CA GLU A 138 -23.46 -6.68 6.75
C GLU A 138 -22.29 -6.81 7.74
N GLY A 139 -22.03 -5.75 8.51
CA GLY A 139 -20.93 -5.69 9.47
C GLY A 139 -19.54 -5.50 8.87
N LEU A 140 -19.40 -5.47 7.53
CA LEU A 140 -18.13 -5.20 6.87
C LEU A 140 -17.82 -3.70 6.78
N VAL A 141 -18.84 -2.83 6.81
CA VAL A 141 -18.65 -1.37 6.89
C VAL A 141 -18.72 -0.97 8.36
N PRO A 142 -17.65 -0.43 8.96
CA PRO A 142 -17.76 0.18 10.27
C PRO A 142 -18.76 1.33 10.21
N GLU A 143 -19.51 1.59 11.28
CA GLU A 143 -20.28 2.83 11.41
C GLU A 143 -19.31 4.01 11.19
N LEU A 144 -19.33 4.56 9.98
CA LEU A 144 -18.61 5.78 9.66
C LEU A 144 -19.26 6.85 10.54
N THR A 145 -18.66 7.13 11.70
CA THR A 145 -19.16 8.16 12.61
C THR A 145 -19.16 9.47 11.85
N THR A 146 -20.32 9.83 11.33
CA THR A 146 -20.58 11.13 10.73
C THR A 146 -20.36 12.18 11.81
N GLY A 147 -19.38 13.05 11.62
CA GLY A 147 -19.24 14.24 12.45
C GLY A 147 -18.59 13.98 13.79
N GLY A 148 -17.29 14.24 13.84
CA GLY A 148 -16.57 14.31 15.09
C GLY A 148 -15.13 14.67 14.85
N ARG A 149 -14.87 15.90 14.37
CA ARG A 149 -13.67 16.61 14.81
C ARG A 149 -13.77 16.56 16.33
N ARG A 150 -13.08 15.60 16.98
CA ARG A 150 -13.04 15.55 18.44
C ARG A 150 -12.33 16.83 18.86
N GLU A 151 -13.12 17.85 19.17
CA GLU A 151 -12.68 19.15 19.69
C GLU A 151 -12.00 19.03 21.05
N ASN A 152 -11.96 17.84 21.63
CA ASN A 152 -10.99 17.53 22.66
C ASN A 152 -9.63 17.34 21.99
N ALA A 153 -8.86 18.43 21.94
CA ALA A 153 -7.41 18.38 21.85
C ALA A 153 -6.89 17.50 22.99
N SER A 154 -6.92 16.18 22.78
CA SER A 154 -6.31 15.23 23.69
C SER A 154 -4.82 15.53 23.72
N GLU A 155 -4.22 15.50 24.90
CA GLU A 155 -2.77 15.63 25.07
C GLU A 155 -2.02 14.74 24.04
N PRO A 156 -0.93 15.24 23.47
CA PRO A 156 -0.14 14.47 22.52
C PRO A 156 0.38 13.20 23.20
N ILE A 157 0.18 12.06 22.53
CA ILE A 157 0.71 10.77 22.98
C ILE A 157 2.14 10.56 22.51
N LEU A 158 2.57 11.28 21.48
CA LEU A 158 3.95 11.32 21.00
C LEU A 158 4.30 12.78 20.73
N GLN A 159 5.39 13.26 21.34
CA GLN A 159 5.89 14.61 21.16
C GLN A 159 7.38 14.56 20.85
N ALA A 160 7.76 15.16 19.73
CA ALA A 160 9.14 15.37 19.33
C ALA A 160 9.39 16.88 19.34
N GLU A 161 10.41 17.33 20.08
CA GLU A 161 10.80 18.73 20.14
C GLU A 161 12.27 18.89 19.79
N HIS A 162 12.55 19.61 18.71
CA HIS A 162 13.89 19.98 18.28
C HIS A 162 14.85 18.78 18.17
N VAL A 163 14.31 17.63 17.74
CA VAL A 163 15.06 16.38 17.68
C VAL A 163 16.15 16.48 16.60
N LYS A 164 17.38 16.12 16.97
CA LYS A 164 18.52 16.06 16.06
C LYS A 164 19.22 14.72 16.19
N THR A 165 19.39 14.00 15.09
CA THR A 165 20.08 12.69 15.05
C THR A 165 21.10 12.71 13.92
N TYR A 166 22.39 12.75 14.27
CA TYR A 166 23.49 12.90 13.33
C TYR A 166 24.43 11.70 13.38
N TYR A 167 24.84 11.21 12.23
CA TYR A 167 25.82 10.13 12.12
C TYR A 167 27.21 10.65 11.81
N LYS A 168 28.24 10.11 12.48
CA LYS A 168 29.63 10.41 12.13
C LYS A 168 29.98 9.78 10.79
N GLN A 169 30.48 10.57 9.85
CA GLN A 169 31.03 10.05 8.61
C GLN A 169 32.43 9.52 8.90
N ARG A 170 32.70 8.24 8.63
CA ARG A 170 34.07 7.70 8.64
C ARG A 170 34.84 8.38 7.51
N GLY A 171 35.78 9.25 7.86
CA GLY A 171 36.65 9.91 6.88
C GLY A 171 37.52 8.88 6.15
N LYS A 172 37.53 8.93 4.81
CA LYS A 172 38.45 8.15 3.95
C LYS A 172 39.79 8.85 3.71
N SER A 173 40.11 9.92 4.45
CA SER A 173 41.30 10.74 4.21
C SER A 173 42.40 10.44 5.23
N LEU A 174 43.64 10.27 4.74
CA LEU A 174 44.86 10.10 5.54
C LEU A 174 45.02 11.18 6.63
N ILE A 175 44.47 12.38 6.42
CA ILE A 175 44.50 13.50 7.38
C ILE A 175 43.63 13.21 8.63
N SER A 176 42.55 12.45 8.47
CA SER A 176 41.68 12.06 9.59
C SER A 176 42.30 11.01 10.51
N LEU A 177 43.33 10.28 10.05
CA LEU A 177 44.14 9.36 10.86
C LEU A 177 45.12 10.10 11.79
N PHE A 178 45.53 11.32 11.45
CA PHE A 178 46.44 12.16 12.26
C PHE A 178 45.69 13.08 13.24
N GLY A 179 44.38 12.91 13.43
CA GLY A 179 43.59 13.67 14.42
C GLY A 179 43.31 15.15 14.06
N LEU A 180 43.76 15.62 12.90
CA LEU A 180 43.64 17.02 12.45
C LEU A 180 42.42 17.30 11.54
N GLY A 181 41.56 16.30 11.32
CA GLY A 181 40.35 16.44 10.49
C GLY A 181 39.12 16.91 11.27
N LYS A 182 38.37 17.89 10.76
CA LYS A 182 37.04 18.23 11.28
C LYS A 182 36.14 16.99 11.17
N LYS A 183 35.51 16.58 12.28
CA LYS A 183 34.52 15.49 12.29
C LYS A 183 33.36 15.90 11.37
N GLN A 184 33.19 15.19 10.25
CA GLN A 184 32.04 15.38 9.37
C GLN A 184 30.87 14.54 9.87
N TYR A 185 29.68 15.14 9.85
CA TYR A 185 28.45 14.51 10.29
C TYR A 185 27.43 14.53 9.16
N VAL A 186 26.70 13.43 9.02
CA VAL A 186 25.48 13.37 8.22
C VAL A 186 24.32 13.74 9.14
N LYS A 187 23.67 14.87 8.82
CA LYS A 187 22.49 15.36 9.54
C LYS A 187 21.24 14.62 9.07
N ALA A 188 20.99 13.44 9.60
CA ALA A 188 19.88 12.60 9.15
C ALA A 188 18.53 13.07 9.68
N VAL A 189 18.50 13.67 10.88
CA VAL A 189 17.37 14.42 11.42
C VAL A 189 17.91 15.72 11.97
N ASP A 190 17.42 16.87 11.49
CA ASP A 190 17.88 18.19 11.93
C ASP A 190 16.69 19.08 12.30
N ASP A 191 16.49 19.27 13.60
CA ASP A 191 15.52 20.19 14.18
C ASP A 191 14.05 19.85 13.85
N VAL A 192 13.70 18.57 14.02
CA VAL A 192 12.34 18.10 13.74
C VAL A 192 11.47 18.21 15.00
N SER A 193 10.34 18.90 14.85
CA SER A 193 9.31 19.04 15.89
C SER A 193 7.94 18.65 15.34
N PHE A 194 7.23 17.76 16.04
CA PHE A 194 5.84 17.41 15.75
C PHE A 194 5.19 16.77 16.98
N ALA A 195 3.86 16.75 16.97
CA ALA A 195 3.07 16.09 18.00
C ALA A 195 2.00 15.20 17.35
N VAL A 196 1.75 14.03 17.93
CA VAL A 196 0.69 13.12 17.50
C VAL A 196 -0.27 12.91 18.66
N THR A 197 -1.53 13.23 18.44
CA THR A 197 -2.60 13.06 19.43
C THR A 197 -3.26 11.69 19.31
N LYS A 198 -3.95 11.28 20.36
CA LYS A 198 -4.65 9.98 20.37
C LYS A 198 -5.67 9.92 19.24
N GLY A 199 -5.69 8.79 18.51
CA GLY A 199 -6.61 8.55 17.41
C GLY A 199 -6.26 9.25 16.09
N HIS A 200 -5.12 9.95 16.01
CA HIS A 200 -4.63 10.55 14.77
C HIS A 200 -3.52 9.70 14.15
N THR A 201 -3.37 9.78 12.83
CA THR A 201 -2.28 9.14 12.08
C THR A 201 -1.41 10.24 11.47
N LEU A 202 -0.13 10.28 11.84
CA LEU A 202 0.86 11.11 11.16
C LEU A 202 1.60 10.26 10.10
N GLY A 203 1.56 10.71 8.84
CA GLY A 203 2.34 10.12 7.76
C GLY A 203 3.64 10.88 7.53
N ILE A 204 4.78 10.17 7.53
CA ILE A 204 6.10 10.75 7.20
C ILE A 204 6.49 10.27 5.82
N VAL A 205 6.58 11.19 4.85
CA VAL A 205 6.89 10.89 3.44
C VAL A 205 8.11 11.69 2.97
N GLY A 206 8.77 11.19 1.92
CA GLY A 206 9.97 11.81 1.36
C GLY A 206 10.82 10.82 0.58
N GLU A 207 11.84 11.31 -0.10
CA GLU A 207 12.73 10.52 -0.97
C GLU A 207 13.64 9.54 -0.20
N SER A 208 14.28 8.61 -0.91
CA SER A 208 15.27 7.73 -0.29
C SER A 208 16.42 8.56 0.30
N GLY A 209 16.83 8.26 1.53
CA GLY A 209 17.91 8.98 2.21
C GLY A 209 17.53 10.31 2.90
N CYS A 210 16.28 10.76 2.81
CA CYS A 210 15.86 12.03 3.43
C CYS A 210 15.68 11.98 4.97
N GLY A 211 16.05 10.89 5.64
CA GLY A 211 16.02 10.79 7.10
C GLY A 211 14.83 10.07 7.75
N LYS A 212 13.80 9.64 6.99
CA LYS A 212 12.60 8.97 7.54
C LYS A 212 12.90 7.80 8.47
N SER A 213 13.76 6.88 8.03
CA SER A 213 14.13 5.69 8.80
C SER A 213 14.93 6.05 10.04
N THR A 214 15.77 7.09 9.98
CA THR A 214 16.49 7.59 11.16
C THR A 214 15.54 8.21 12.16
N LEU A 215 14.60 9.03 11.70
CA LEU A 215 13.58 9.61 12.56
C LEU A 215 12.73 8.52 13.24
N ALA A 216 12.26 7.54 12.47
CA ALA A 216 11.51 6.41 13.01
C ALA A 216 12.32 5.63 14.06
N LYS A 217 13.58 5.30 13.77
CA LYS A 217 14.49 4.64 14.73
C LYS A 217 14.74 5.47 15.99
N THR A 218 14.84 6.80 15.86
CA THR A 218 15.01 7.70 17.00
C THR A 218 13.77 7.66 17.89
N ILE A 219 12.57 7.72 17.30
CA ILE A 219 11.28 7.66 18.02
C ILE A 219 11.13 6.35 18.80
N VAL A 220 11.53 5.21 18.23
CA VAL A 220 11.44 3.91 18.92
C VAL A 220 12.64 3.61 19.84
N GLY A 221 13.51 4.59 20.09
CA GLY A 221 14.67 4.46 20.98
C GLY A 221 15.83 3.60 20.46
N LEU A 222 15.85 3.27 19.16
CA LEU A 222 16.94 2.49 18.54
C LEU A 222 18.16 3.34 18.19
N GLU A 223 17.98 4.66 18.06
CA GLU A 223 19.04 5.62 17.77
C GLU A 223 18.92 6.77 18.76
N SER A 224 20.00 7.07 19.49
CA SER A 224 20.00 8.21 20.42
C SER A 224 20.18 9.51 19.65
N PRO A 225 19.26 10.49 19.80
CA PRO A 225 19.46 11.81 19.26
C PRO A 225 20.63 12.50 20.00
N ILE A 226 21.26 13.45 19.32
CA ILE A 226 22.30 14.31 19.90
C ILE A 226 21.70 15.48 20.68
N SER A 227 20.44 15.83 20.43
CA SER A 227 19.69 16.86 21.14
C SER A 227 18.19 16.74 20.85
N GLY A 228 17.40 17.45 21.64
CA GLY A 228 15.94 17.47 21.56
C GLY A 228 15.31 16.57 22.60
N LYS A 229 13.98 16.54 22.61
CA LYS A 229 13.17 15.72 23.53
C LYS A 229 12.22 14.83 22.74
N LEU A 230 12.03 13.61 23.22
CA LEU A 230 11.09 12.66 22.68
C LEU A 230 10.28 12.07 23.82
N GLU A 231 8.99 12.38 23.86
CA GLU A 231 8.07 11.89 24.87
C GLU A 231 7.01 10.99 24.22
N PHE A 232 6.76 9.83 24.82
CA PHE A 232 5.68 8.93 24.44
C PHE A 232 4.85 8.55 25.66
N LEU A 233 3.54 8.78 25.60
CA LEU A 233 2.59 8.59 26.70
C LEU A 233 3.02 9.29 28.00
N GLY A 234 3.64 10.47 27.88
CA GLY A 234 4.17 11.24 29.01
C GLY A 234 5.48 10.70 29.60
N PHE A 235 6.09 9.69 28.98
CA PHE A 235 7.41 9.19 29.35
C PHE A 235 8.46 9.72 28.38
N ASP A 236 9.54 10.29 28.89
CA ASP A 236 10.73 10.59 28.10
C ASP A 236 11.36 9.26 27.64
N ILE A 237 11.46 9.08 26.32
CA ILE A 237 12.00 7.86 25.68
C ILE A 237 13.54 7.86 25.71
N LEU A 238 14.15 9.01 26.00
CA LEU A 238 15.59 9.21 26.00
C LEU A 238 16.21 9.18 27.40
N ALA A 239 15.38 9.02 28.45
CA ALA A 239 15.79 8.98 29.85
C ALA A 239 16.42 7.64 30.26
#